data_AF-A0A941F353-F1
#
_entry.id   AF-A0A941F353-F1
#
_cell.length_a   1.000
_cell.length_b   1.000
_cell.length_c   1.000
_cell.angle_alpha   90.00
_cell.angle_beta   90.00
_cell.angle_gamma   90.00
#
_symmetry.space_group_name_H-M   'P 1'
#
loop_
_entity.id
_entity.type
_entity.pdbx_description
1 polymer ?
#
loop_
_entity_poly.entity_id
_entity_poly.type
_entity_poly.pdbx_seq_one_letter_code
_entity_poly.pdbx_strand_id
1 'polypeptide(L)'
;MSINTAATGNSFFDIKMGTAGAFFLGAIVFAVNYAHGWQLALVAASKQGLYTFIIGGVMTKMTENIAIRIGQRRKALLMAVLIPTLLTSLLTFGMHSLKGTPEPFISTLPTFVFAPVGFYGWALRKRKQFDSLKTADLTN
;
A
#
# COMPACT_ATOMS: atom_id res chain seq x y z
N MET A 1 -24.89 12.39 -14.13
CA MET A 1 -24.53 13.20 -12.95
C MET A 1 -23.03 13.05 -12.73
N SER A 2 -22.24 14.00 -13.22
CA SER A 2 -20.78 13.97 -13.06
C SER A 2 -20.47 14.49 -11.67
N ILE A 3 -20.19 13.58 -10.73
CA ILE A 3 -19.50 13.96 -9.50
C ILE A 3 -18.15 14.48 -9.99
N ASN A 4 -17.95 15.80 -10.00
CA ASN A 4 -16.63 16.37 -10.16
C ASN A 4 -15.81 15.79 -9.00
N THR A 5 -15.03 14.75 -9.30
CA THR A 5 -14.20 14.03 -8.34
C THR A 5 -13.13 14.97 -7.85
N ALA A 6 -13.49 15.80 -6.88
CA ALA A 6 -12.58 16.54 -6.02
C ALA A 6 -11.86 15.53 -5.12
N ALA A 7 -10.97 14.76 -5.73
CA ALA A 7 -9.99 13.89 -5.10
C ALA A 7 -8.66 13.99 -5.87
N THR A 8 -8.19 15.24 -5.98
CA THR A 8 -6.79 15.70 -5.89
C THR A 8 -5.68 14.63 -5.94
N GLY A 9 -4.87 14.66 -7.00
CA GLY A 9 -3.57 13.96 -7.13
C GLY A 9 -3.53 12.89 -8.23
N ASN A 10 -2.32 12.62 -8.78
CA ASN A 10 -2.06 11.64 -9.84
C ASN A 10 -2.83 10.32 -9.62
N SER A 11 -3.58 9.87 -10.62
CA SER A 11 -4.51 8.73 -10.51
C SER A 11 -3.81 7.37 -10.39
N PHE A 12 -2.51 7.32 -10.68
CA PHE A 12 -1.73 6.09 -10.75
C PHE A 12 -0.77 5.90 -9.58
N PHE A 13 -0.39 6.97 -8.87
CA PHE A 13 0.65 6.91 -7.85
C PHE A 13 0.43 7.88 -6.70
N ASP A 14 0.50 7.38 -5.47
CA ASP A 14 0.47 8.21 -4.25
C ASP A 14 1.89 8.40 -3.70
N ILE A 15 2.50 9.54 -4.00
CA ILE A 15 3.88 9.84 -3.58
C ILE A 15 4.03 9.90 -2.07
N LYS A 16 3.03 10.43 -1.35
CA LYS A 16 3.12 10.58 0.10
C LYS A 16 3.10 9.21 0.77
N MET A 17 2.18 8.37 0.34
CA MET A 17 2.02 7.02 0.91
C MET A 17 3.14 6.08 0.46
N GLY A 18 3.61 6.19 -0.77
CA GLY A 18 4.81 5.50 -1.24
C GLY A 18 6.04 5.85 -0.40
N THR A 19 6.33 7.14 -0.20
CA THR A 19 7.47 7.57 0.63
C THR A 19 7.33 7.15 2.08
N ALA A 20 6.16 7.34 2.70
CA ALA A 20 5.92 6.94 4.08
C ALA A 20 6.12 5.42 4.27
N GLY A 21 5.57 4.61 3.37
CA GLY A 21 5.76 3.18 3.36
C GLY A 21 7.23 2.78 3.20
N ALA A 22 7.95 3.44 2.27
CA ALA A 22 9.35 3.15 1.99
C ALA A 22 10.25 3.28 3.22
N PHE A 23 10.11 4.38 3.96
CA PHE A 23 10.88 4.57 5.19
C PHE A 23 10.45 3.60 6.29
N PHE A 24 9.14 3.41 6.48
CA PHE A 24 8.61 2.54 7.53
C PHE A 24 9.04 1.07 7.32
N LEU A 25 8.75 0.49 6.15
CA LEU A 25 9.11 -0.90 5.86
C LEU A 25 10.61 -1.08 5.65
N GLY A 26 11.30 -0.10 5.05
CA GLY A 26 12.75 -0.14 4.92
C GLY A 26 13.46 -0.22 6.28
N ALA A 27 13.01 0.58 7.26
CA ALA A 27 13.55 0.55 8.61
C ALA A 27 13.30 -0.80 9.32
N ILE A 28 12.11 -1.39 9.16
CA ILE A 28 11.80 -2.71 9.72
C ILE A 28 12.70 -3.78 9.10
N VAL A 29 12.83 -3.81 7.77
CA VAL A 29 13.66 -4.82 7.08
C VAL A 29 15.14 -4.66 7.43
N PHE A 30 15.62 -3.42 7.62
CA PHE A 30 16.96 -3.17 8.16
C PHE A 30 17.14 -3.82 9.54
N ALA A 31 16.22 -3.57 10.47
CA ALA A 31 16.29 -4.09 11.83
C ALA A 31 16.26 -5.63 11.85
N VAL A 32 15.40 -6.25 11.03
CA VAL A 32 15.30 -7.71 10.89
C VAL A 32 16.61 -8.33 10.39
N ASN A 33 17.28 -7.68 9.44
CA ASN A 33 18.49 -8.23 8.82
C ASN A 33 19.79 -7.79 9.51
N TYR A 34 19.73 -6.93 10.54
CA TYR A 34 20.91 -6.34 11.17
C TYR A 34 21.88 -7.38 11.76
N ALA A 35 21.35 -8.49 12.28
CA ALA A 35 22.13 -9.60 12.82
C ALA A 35 23.08 -10.26 11.79
N HIS A 36 22.79 -10.10 10.49
CA HIS A 36 23.62 -10.61 9.39
C HIS A 36 24.71 -9.61 8.93
N GLY A 37 24.84 -8.48 9.61
CA GLY A 37 25.79 -7.42 9.28
C GLY A 37 25.13 -6.22 8.59
N TRP A 38 25.60 -5.02 8.93
CA TRP A 38 24.98 -3.76 8.52
C TRP A 38 24.96 -3.55 7.00
N GLN A 39 25.96 -4.07 6.27
CA GLN A 39 26.01 -3.97 4.81
C GLN A 39 24.89 -4.77 4.14
N LEU A 40 24.68 -6.01 4.58
CA LEU A 40 23.61 -6.88 4.06
C LEU A 40 22.23 -6.35 4.47
N ALA A 41 22.10 -5.86 5.69
CA ALA A 41 20.88 -5.20 6.17
C ALA A 41 20.53 -3.96 5.33
N LEU A 42 21.53 -3.14 4.97
CA LEU A 42 21.33 -1.95 4.14
C LEU A 42 20.87 -2.32 2.73
N VAL A 43 21.44 -3.38 2.13
CA VAL A 43 21.00 -3.88 0.81
C VAL A 43 19.54 -4.35 0.87
N ALA A 44 19.17 -5.14 1.87
CA ALA A 44 17.80 -5.60 2.07
C ALA A 44 16.82 -4.44 2.29
N ALA A 45 17.18 -3.49 3.15
CA ALA A 45 16.39 -2.31 3.45
C ALA A 45 16.22 -1.39 2.23
N SER A 46 17.26 -1.22 1.42
CA SER A 46 17.23 -0.40 0.20
C SER A 46 16.32 -1.02 -0.85
N LYS A 47 16.42 -2.34 -1.03
CA LYS A 47 15.48 -3.11 -1.87
C LYS A 47 14.05 -2.92 -1.38
N GLN A 48 13.79 -3.12 -0.08
CA GLN A 48 12.45 -2.96 0.49
C GLN A 48 11.92 -1.54 0.33
N GLY A 49 12.73 -0.53 0.63
CA GLY A 49 12.36 0.88 0.57
C GLY A 49 12.00 1.31 -0.85
N LEU A 50 12.87 1.03 -1.83
CA LEU A 50 12.62 1.35 -3.23
C LEU A 50 11.38 0.62 -3.76
N TYR A 51 11.24 -0.65 -3.40
CA TYR A 51 10.09 -1.45 -3.81
C TYR A 51 8.78 -0.92 -3.21
N THR A 52 8.79 -0.60 -1.92
CA THR A 52 7.62 -0.06 -1.21
C THR A 52 7.27 1.33 -1.69
N PHE A 53 8.25 2.16 -2.05
CA PHE A 53 7.99 3.46 -2.66
C PHE A 53 7.14 3.31 -3.92
N ILE A 54 7.59 2.48 -4.85
CA ILE A 54 6.95 2.28 -6.15
C ILE A 54 5.63 1.50 -5.99
N ILE A 55 5.71 0.27 -5.47
CA ILE A 55 4.56 -0.62 -5.39
C ILE A 55 3.56 -0.12 -4.35
N GLY A 56 4.02 0.34 -3.17
CA GLY A 56 3.13 0.89 -2.15
C GLY A 56 2.37 2.12 -2.64
N GLY A 57 3.03 3.04 -3.36
CA GLY A 57 2.37 4.20 -3.96
C GLY A 57 1.32 3.84 -5.01
N VAL A 58 1.62 2.87 -5.90
CA VAL A 58 0.65 2.36 -6.90
C VAL A 58 -0.52 1.63 -6.23
N MET A 59 -0.23 0.71 -5.30
CA MET A 59 -1.26 -0.08 -4.60
C MET A 59 -2.16 0.78 -3.73
N THR A 60 -1.64 1.86 -3.16
CA THR A 60 -2.45 2.83 -2.42
C THR A 60 -3.45 3.56 -3.32
N LYS A 61 -3.06 3.93 -4.54
CA LYS A 61 -4.01 4.50 -5.51
C LYS A 61 -4.99 3.46 -6.05
N MET A 62 -4.55 2.23 -6.27
CA MET A 62 -5.45 1.14 -6.60
C MET A 62 -6.51 0.95 -5.51
N THR A 63 -6.09 0.93 -4.25
CA THR A 63 -6.98 0.86 -3.07
C THR A 63 -8.01 1.99 -3.07
N GLU A 64 -7.57 3.23 -3.29
CA GLU A 64 -8.44 4.41 -3.39
C GLU A 64 -9.47 4.26 -4.52
N ASN A 65 -9.00 3.92 -5.73
CA ASN A 65 -9.83 3.77 -6.91
C ASN A 65 -10.91 2.68 -6.73
N ILE A 66 -10.55 1.53 -6.16
CA ILE A 66 -11.50 0.45 -5.88
C ILE A 66 -12.52 0.89 -4.81
N ALA A 67 -12.06 1.56 -3.75
CA ALA A 67 -12.91 1.99 -2.64
C ALA A 67 -14.01 2.99 -3.09
N ILE A 68 -13.74 3.85 -4.07
CA ILE A 68 -14.69 4.89 -4.50
C ILE A 68 -15.54 4.47 -5.71
N ARG A 69 -15.06 3.57 -6.59
CA ARG A 69 -15.79 3.20 -7.83
C ARG A 69 -16.85 2.13 -7.62
N ILE A 70 -16.74 1.29 -6.60
CA ILE A 70 -17.71 0.22 -6.34
C ILE A 70 -18.89 0.76 -5.54
N GLY A 71 -20.12 0.66 -6.05
CA GLY A 71 -21.30 1.23 -5.39
C GLY A 71 -21.56 0.68 -3.98
N GLN A 72 -21.49 -0.64 -3.80
CA GLN A 72 -21.78 -1.29 -2.51
C GLN A 72 -20.59 -1.20 -1.54
N ARG A 73 -20.76 -0.46 -0.43
CA ARG A 73 -19.70 -0.15 0.55
C ARG A 73 -18.92 -1.38 1.04
N ARG A 74 -19.60 -2.46 1.44
CA ARG A 74 -18.92 -3.67 1.95
C ARG A 74 -18.04 -4.32 0.88
N LYS A 75 -18.54 -4.46 -0.34
CA LYS A 75 -17.78 -5.01 -1.47
C LYS A 75 -16.59 -4.10 -1.83
N ALA A 76 -16.80 -2.79 -1.84
CA ALA A 76 -15.76 -1.80 -2.11
C ALA A 76 -14.57 -1.96 -1.15
N LEU A 77 -14.85 -2.02 0.16
CA LEU A 77 -13.81 -2.18 1.18
C LEU A 77 -13.12 -3.54 1.09
N LEU A 78 -13.88 -4.63 0.92
CA LEU A 78 -13.32 -5.97 0.81
C LEU A 78 -12.35 -6.07 -0.38
N MET A 79 -12.77 -5.61 -1.56
CA MET A 79 -11.94 -5.66 -2.77
C MET A 79 -10.75 -4.71 -2.70
N ALA A 80 -10.94 -3.51 -2.12
CA ALA A 80 -9.87 -2.52 -1.97
C ALA A 80 -8.76 -2.99 -1.01
N VAL A 81 -9.05 -3.93 -0.11
CA VAL A 81 -8.04 -4.55 0.76
C VAL A 81 -7.45 -5.79 0.12
N LEU A 82 -8.28 -6.74 -0.30
CA LEU A 82 -7.80 -8.06 -0.75
C LEU A 82 -6.95 -7.95 -2.02
N ILE A 83 -7.39 -7.22 -3.03
CA ILE A 83 -6.68 -7.16 -4.33
C ILE A 83 -5.29 -6.53 -4.15
N PRO A 84 -5.15 -5.33 -3.57
CA PRO A 84 -3.83 -4.72 -3.41
C PRO A 84 -2.94 -5.49 -2.43
N THR A 85 -3.51 -6.10 -1.37
CA THR A 85 -2.75 -6.93 -0.42
C THR A 85 -2.15 -8.14 -1.11
N LEU A 86 -2.94 -8.90 -1.87
CA LEU A 86 -2.45 -10.08 -2.59
C LEU A 86 -1.37 -9.70 -3.60
N LEU A 87 -1.61 -8.65 -4.38
CA LEU A 87 -0.64 -8.18 -5.38
C LEU A 87 0.65 -7.74 -4.71
N THR A 88 0.60 -6.85 -3.71
CA THR A 88 1.84 -6.37 -3.06
C THR A 88 2.59 -7.51 -2.36
N SER A 89 1.87 -8.47 -1.80
CA SER A 89 2.46 -9.62 -1.10
C SER A 89 3.23 -10.52 -2.06
N LEU A 90 2.63 -10.88 -3.20
CA LEU A 90 3.28 -11.67 -4.25
C LEU A 90 4.49 -10.95 -4.84
N LEU A 91 4.33 -9.65 -5.08
CA LEU A 91 5.36 -8.76 -5.61
C LEU A 91 6.56 -8.65 -4.66
N THR A 92 6.32 -8.39 -3.37
CA THR A 92 7.39 -8.34 -2.35
C THR A 92 8.08 -9.69 -2.17
N PHE A 93 7.31 -10.78 -2.10
CA PHE A 93 7.89 -12.13 -1.99
C PHE A 93 8.78 -12.45 -3.21
N GLY A 94 8.30 -12.14 -4.42
CA GLY A 94 9.05 -12.32 -5.65
C GLY A 94 10.35 -11.52 -5.65
N MET A 95 10.31 -10.26 -5.22
CA MET A 95 11.51 -9.41 -5.11
C MET A 95 12.55 -9.99 -4.14
N HIS A 96 12.12 -10.46 -2.97
CA HIS A 96 13.02 -11.05 -1.98
C HIS A 96 13.51 -12.46 -2.35
N SER A 97 12.80 -13.15 -3.24
CA SER A 97 13.24 -14.45 -3.78
C SER A 97 14.40 -14.30 -4.79
N LEU A 98 14.72 -13.07 -5.22
CA LEU A 98 15.91 -12.78 -6.02
C LEU A 98 17.17 -12.73 -5.14
N LYS A 99 18.34 -13.08 -5.69
CA LYS A 99 19.62 -13.13 -4.96
C LYS A 99 19.87 -11.88 -4.10
N GLY A 100 20.42 -12.09 -2.90
CA GLY A 100 20.89 -11.03 -2.01
C GLY A 100 19.88 -10.57 -0.95
N THR A 101 18.94 -11.43 -0.52
CA THR A 101 18.24 -11.31 0.76
C THR A 101 18.50 -12.58 1.56
N PRO A 102 19.14 -12.49 2.75
CA PRO A 102 19.47 -13.67 3.57
C PRO A 102 18.23 -14.50 3.94
N GLU A 103 17.12 -13.83 4.27
CA GLU A 103 15.88 -14.47 4.70
C GLU A 103 14.65 -13.92 3.95
N PRO A 104 14.32 -14.48 2.76
CA PRO A 104 13.25 -13.97 1.91
C PRO A 104 11.86 -14.01 2.56
N PHE A 105 11.53 -15.11 3.23
CA PHE A 105 10.22 -15.29 3.88
C PHE A 105 10.04 -14.32 5.05
N ILE A 106 11.02 -14.25 5.95
CA ILE A 106 10.99 -13.38 7.13
C ILE A 106 10.94 -11.91 6.71
N SER A 107 11.69 -11.52 5.67
CA SER A 107 11.67 -10.14 5.15
C SER A 107 10.32 -9.77 4.50
N THR A 108 9.49 -10.75 4.15
CA THR A 108 8.16 -10.51 3.56
C THR A 108 7.05 -10.41 4.62
N LEU A 109 7.25 -10.99 5.82
CA LEU A 109 6.26 -10.96 6.91
C LEU A 109 5.76 -9.55 7.27
N PRO A 110 6.62 -8.51 7.35
CA PRO A 110 6.14 -7.15 7.59
C PRO A 110 5.11 -6.70 6.55
N THR A 111 5.31 -6.98 5.27
CA THR A 111 4.35 -6.63 4.22
C THR A 111 3.03 -7.39 4.40
N PHE A 112 3.06 -8.69 4.70
CA PHE A 112 1.84 -9.49 4.90
C PHE A 112 0.98 -8.98 6.06
N VAL A 113 1.61 -8.45 7.11
CA VAL A 113 0.90 -7.90 8.28
C VAL A 113 0.42 -6.47 8.02
N PHE A 114 1.32 -5.59 7.55
CA PHE A 114 1.03 -4.17 7.48
C PHE A 114 0.26 -3.73 6.23
N ALA A 115 0.40 -4.44 5.10
CA ALA A 115 -0.35 -4.12 3.89
C ALA A 115 -1.88 -4.18 4.08
N PRO A 116 -2.48 -5.28 4.59
CA PRO A 116 -3.94 -5.33 4.75
C PRO A 116 -4.45 -4.28 5.73
N VAL A 117 -3.72 -4.03 6.82
CA VAL A 117 -4.07 -3.00 7.81
C VAL A 117 -4.02 -1.60 7.21
N GLY A 118 -2.93 -1.28 6.51
CA GLY A 118 -2.73 0.01 5.85
C GLY A 118 -3.76 0.27 4.75
N PHE A 119 -3.99 -0.70 3.88
CA PHE A 119 -4.98 -0.59 2.80
C PHE A 119 -6.41 -0.50 3.35
N TYR A 120 -6.74 -1.22 4.42
CA TYR A 120 -8.06 -1.09 5.05
C TYR A 120 -8.29 0.31 5.61
N GLY A 121 -7.32 0.85 6.36
CA GLY A 121 -7.39 2.20 6.91
C GLY A 121 -7.53 3.26 5.80
N TRP A 122 -6.75 3.13 4.73
CA TRP A 122 -6.84 4.03 3.58
C TRP A 122 -8.18 3.94 2.85
N ALA A 123 -8.65 2.72 2.57
CA ALA A 123 -9.93 2.45 1.92
C ALA A 123 -11.10 3.04 2.73
N LEU A 124 -11.10 2.87 4.07
CA LEU A 124 -12.11 3.45 4.95
C LEU A 124 -12.12 4.97 4.89
N ARG A 125 -10.94 5.60 4.97
CA ARG A 125 -10.80 7.06 4.90
C ARG A 125 -11.37 7.59 3.59
N LYS A 126 -10.94 7.02 2.46
CA LYS A 126 -11.37 7.45 1.11
C LYS A 126 -12.85 7.19 0.87
N ARG A 127 -13.36 6.04 1.34
CA ARG A 127 -14.78 5.74 1.24
C ARG A 127 -15.63 6.69 2.05
N LYS A 128 -15.23 7.04 3.27
CA LYS A 128 -15.94 8.01 4.10
C LYS A 128 -16.01 9.39 3.42
N GLN A 129 -14.91 9.84 2.82
CA GLN A 129 -14.87 11.09 2.05
C GLN A 129 -15.81 11.06 0.84
N PHE A 130 -15.82 9.96 0.08
CA PHE A 130 -16.72 9.78 -1.06
C PHE A 130 -18.19 9.79 -0.63
N ASP A 131 -18.54 9.02 0.41
CA ASP A 131 -19.91 8.95 0.90
C ASP A 131 -20.39 10.33 1.41
N SER A 132 -19.54 11.12 2.09
CA SER A 132 -19.90 12.47 2.55
C SER A 132 -20.14 13.46 1.41
N LEU A 133 -19.30 13.42 0.36
CA LEU A 133 -19.47 14.28 -0.82
C LEU A 133 -20.77 13.94 -1.56
N LYS A 134 -21.05 12.64 -1.73
CA LYS A 134 -22.28 12.17 -2.35
C LYS A 134 -23.53 12.64 -1.57
N THR A 135 -23.48 12.67 -0.25
CA THR A 135 -24.60 13.19 0.56
C THR A 135 -24.78 14.69 0.38
N ALA A 136 -23.70 15.48 0.35
CA ALA A 136 -23.77 16.93 0.15
C ALA A 136 -24.37 17.30 -1.22
N ASP A 137 -24.03 16.55 -2.28
CA ASP A 137 -24.59 16.74 -3.63
C ASP A 137 -26.09 16.42 -3.73
N LEU A 138 -26.65 15.61 -2.83
CA LEU A 138 -28.08 15.28 -2.79
C LEU A 138 -28.90 16.31 -2.01
N THR A 139 -28.25 17.18 -1.24
CA THR A 139 -28.89 18.19 -0.39
C THR A 139 -28.83 19.60 -0.95
N ASN A 140 -28.08 19.81 -2.05
CA ASN A 140 -28.02 21.06 -2.82
C ASN A 140 -28.81 20.93 -4.12
#